data_AF-A0ABD3VJU2-F1
#
_entry.id   AF-A0ABD3VJU2-F1
#
_cell.length_a   1.000
_cell.length_b   1.000
_cell.length_c   1.000
_cell.angle_alpha   90.00
_cell.angle_beta   90.00
_cell.angle_gamma   90.00
#
_symmetry.space_group_name_H-M   'P 1'
#
loop_
_entity.id
_entity.type
_entity.pdbx_description
1 polymer ?
#
loop_
_entity_poly.entity_id
_entity_poly.type
_entity_poly.pdbx_seq_one_letter_code
_entity_poly.pdbx_strand_id
1 'polypeptide(L)'
;YSVDWWALGVLMFEMLAGRSPFDVVGGAENPDQNTEDYLFQIILEKTIRIPRSLSVKAASVLKGFLNKNQKERLGCHPKTGFSDIQSHAFFRAIDWDVLEQKQITPPYKPALRNERDLEHFDPAFTKEPVTLTPDDE
;
A
#
# COMPACT_ATOMS: atom_id res chain seq x y z
N TYR A 1 -9.73 -1.88 -12.71
CA TYR A 1 -8.29 -2.09 -12.46
C TYR A 1 -7.52 -0.82 -12.10
N SER A 2 -7.87 0.39 -12.57
CA SER A 2 -7.05 1.60 -12.28
C SER A 2 -7.01 1.99 -10.80
N VAL A 3 -8.08 1.74 -10.06
CA VAL A 3 -8.17 1.99 -8.61
C VAL A 3 -7.26 1.07 -7.80
N ASP A 4 -7.07 -0.17 -8.25
CA ASP A 4 -6.19 -1.15 -7.59
C ASP A 4 -4.72 -0.70 -7.67
N TRP A 5 -4.30 -0.18 -8.84
CA TRP A 5 -2.96 0.37 -9.02
C TRP A 5 -2.71 1.63 -8.20
N TRP A 6 -3.75 2.44 -7.95
CA TRP A 6 -3.65 3.56 -7.02
C TRP A 6 -3.47 3.09 -5.59
N ALA A 7 -4.29 2.13 -5.13
CA ALA A 7 -4.19 1.56 -3.80
C ALA A 7 -2.80 0.90 -3.57
N LEU A 8 -2.27 0.19 -4.57
CA LEU A 8 -0.90 -0.33 -4.52
C LEU A 8 0.13 0.79 -4.37
N GLY A 9 -0.04 1.91 -5.09
CA GLY A 9 0.83 3.08 -4.93
C GLY A 9 0.81 3.67 -3.52
N VAL A 10 -0.35 3.71 -2.87
CA VAL A 10 -0.50 4.17 -1.48
C VAL A 10 0.21 3.20 -0.53
N LEU A 11 -0.06 1.91 -0.65
CA LEU A 11 0.55 0.86 0.18
C LEU A 11 2.08 0.83 0.01
N MET A 12 2.58 0.96 -1.22
CA MET A 12 4.02 1.05 -1.48
C MET A 12 4.63 2.31 -0.85
N PHE A 13 3.93 3.43 -0.84
CA PHE A 13 4.39 4.62 -0.15
C PHE A 13 4.51 4.36 1.35
N GLU A 14 3.49 3.75 1.96
CA GLU A 14 3.46 3.42 3.39
C GLU A 14 4.60 2.47 3.78
N MET A 15 4.82 1.40 3.02
CA MET A 15 5.93 0.46 3.25
C MET A 15 7.32 1.14 3.16
N LEU A 16 7.48 2.14 2.29
CA LEU A 16 8.77 2.80 2.06
C LEU A 16 9.01 4.02 2.96
N ALA A 17 7.94 4.75 3.34
CA ALA A 17 8.02 5.99 4.11
C ALA A 17 7.58 5.84 5.57
N GLY A 18 6.93 4.72 5.92
CA GLY A 18 6.42 4.43 7.26
C GLY A 18 5.21 5.26 7.67
N ARG A 19 4.54 5.90 6.71
CA ARG A 19 3.40 6.81 6.94
C ARG A 19 2.53 6.93 5.69
N SER A 20 1.28 7.36 5.82
CA SER A 20 0.40 7.58 4.67
C SER A 20 0.88 8.77 3.84
N PRO A 21 0.73 8.73 2.50
CA PRO A 21 0.95 9.91 1.65
C PRO A 21 -0.04 11.06 1.95
N PHE A 22 -1.09 10.81 2.74
CA PHE A 22 -2.16 11.77 3.08
C PHE A 22 -2.24 12.12 4.57
N ASP A 23 -1.22 11.80 5.39
CA ASP A 23 -1.18 11.98 6.87
C ASP A 23 -1.24 13.43 7.39
N VAL A 24 -1.61 14.39 6.54
CA VAL A 24 -1.83 15.80 6.92
C VAL A 24 -3.01 15.95 7.89
N VAL A 25 -3.91 14.96 7.91
CA VAL A 25 -5.19 14.93 8.65
C VAL A 25 -5.01 14.59 10.14
N GLY A 26 -3.85 14.07 10.57
CA GLY A 26 -3.65 13.62 11.95
C GLY A 26 -2.89 14.59 12.87
N GLY A 27 -2.32 15.66 12.31
CA GLY A 27 -1.45 16.59 13.04
C GLY A 27 -1.83 18.06 12.89
N ALA A 28 -3.01 18.34 12.31
CA ALA A 28 -3.50 19.70 12.17
C ALA A 28 -4.10 20.20 13.49
N GLU A 29 -3.68 21.39 13.93
CA GLU A 29 -4.30 22.07 15.08
C GLU A 29 -5.74 22.50 14.78
N ASN A 30 -6.14 22.53 13.50
CA ASN A 30 -7.48 22.89 13.07
C ASN A 30 -8.38 21.63 12.97
N PRO A 31 -9.44 21.51 13.80
CA PRO A 31 -10.39 20.40 13.78
C PRO A 31 -11.02 20.13 12.40
N ASP A 32 -11.22 21.16 11.59
CA ASP A 32 -11.81 21.04 10.24
C ASP A 32 -10.93 20.20 9.30
N GLN A 33 -9.63 20.10 9.60
CA GLN A 33 -8.66 19.33 8.83
C GLN A 33 -8.56 17.85 9.26
N ASN A 34 -9.31 17.44 10.30
CA ASN A 34 -9.35 16.07 10.79
C ASN A 34 -10.61 15.32 10.30
N THR A 35 -11.20 15.77 9.19
CA THR A 35 -12.46 15.24 8.62
C THR A 35 -12.19 14.38 7.37
N GLU A 36 -13.10 13.45 7.07
CA GLU A 36 -13.04 12.66 5.83
C GLU A 36 -13.17 13.54 4.57
N ASP A 37 -13.99 14.59 4.62
CA ASP A 37 -14.15 15.54 3.51
C ASP A 37 -12.82 16.23 3.18
N TYR A 38 -12.07 16.65 4.21
CA TYR A 38 -10.75 17.22 4.01
C TYR A 38 -9.76 16.20 3.45
N LEU A 39 -9.80 14.94 3.92
CA LEU A 39 -9.00 13.86 3.36
C LEU A 39 -9.28 13.65 1.86
N PHE A 40 -10.56 13.63 1.45
CA PHE A 40 -10.94 13.52 0.04
C PHE A 40 -10.43 14.70 -0.77
N GLN A 41 -10.53 15.93 -0.26
CA GLN A 41 -9.95 17.10 -0.91
C GLN A 41 -8.44 16.94 -1.10
N ILE A 42 -7.72 16.45 -0.08
CA ILE A 42 -6.27 16.18 -0.16
C ILE A 42 -5.96 15.12 -1.23
N ILE A 43 -6.73 14.03 -1.27
CA ILE A 43 -6.59 12.97 -2.28
C ILE A 43 -6.84 13.51 -3.69
N LEU A 44 -7.77 14.44 -3.87
CA LEU A 44 -8.10 15.03 -5.16
C LEU A 44 -7.11 16.11 -5.60
N GLU A 45 -6.71 17.01 -4.71
CA GLU A 45 -6.05 18.26 -5.09
C GLU A 45 -4.56 18.26 -4.77
N LYS A 46 -4.17 17.70 -3.61
CA LYS A 46 -2.80 17.85 -3.12
C LYS A 46 -1.84 16.97 -3.90
N THR A 47 -0.72 17.56 -4.32
CA THR A 47 0.40 16.79 -4.91
C THR A 47 1.13 16.03 -3.81
N ILE A 48 1.30 14.72 -4.02
CA ILE A 48 2.00 13.85 -3.08
C ILE A 48 3.50 14.16 -3.12
N ARG A 49 4.09 14.40 -1.95
CA ARG A 49 5.52 14.71 -1.80
C ARG A 49 6.29 13.46 -1.43
N ILE A 50 7.15 12.99 -2.34
CA ILE A 50 8.00 11.83 -2.10
C ILE A 50 9.18 12.22 -1.17
N PRO A 51 9.47 11.47 -0.09
CA PRO A 51 10.62 11.74 0.77
C PRO A 51 11.95 11.68 0.02
N ARG A 52 12.87 12.60 0.35
CA ARG A 52 14.21 12.67 -0.29
C ARG A 52 15.11 11.47 0.02
N SER A 53 14.80 10.71 1.06
CA SER A 53 15.50 9.49 1.44
C SER A 53 15.25 8.33 0.47
N LEU A 54 14.18 8.38 -0.33
CA LEU A 54 13.86 7.32 -1.27
C LEU A 54 14.71 7.43 -2.54
N SER A 55 15.08 6.27 -3.08
CA SER A 55 15.82 6.21 -4.35
C SER A 55 15.01 6.80 -5.50
N VAL A 56 15.71 7.27 -6.55
CA VAL A 56 15.05 7.81 -7.77
C VAL A 56 14.08 6.80 -8.39
N LYS A 57 14.43 5.50 -8.35
CA LYS A 57 13.57 4.42 -8.86
C LYS A 57 12.28 4.28 -8.05
N ALA A 58 12.39 4.35 -6.72
CA ALA A 58 11.24 4.33 -5.81
C ALA A 58 10.35 5.57 -6.01
N ALA A 59 10.96 6.75 -6.11
CA ALA A 59 10.21 7.97 -6.39
C ALA A 59 9.48 7.92 -7.74
N SER A 60 10.12 7.35 -8.77
CA SER A 60 9.52 7.18 -10.10
C SER A 60 8.30 6.26 -10.06
N VAL A 61 8.41 5.08 -9.42
CA VAL A 61 7.31 4.12 -9.38
C VAL A 61 6.11 4.67 -8.60
N LEU A 62 6.37 5.34 -7.47
CA LEU A 62 5.33 5.95 -6.65
C LEU A 62 4.60 7.05 -7.41
N LYS A 63 5.32 7.92 -8.13
CA LYS A 63 4.70 8.94 -9.00
C LYS A 63 3.87 8.32 -10.12
N GLY A 64 4.30 7.19 -10.68
CA GLY A 64 3.58 6.46 -11.71
C GLY A 64 2.24 5.90 -11.20
N PHE A 65 2.24 5.20 -10.07
CA PHE A 65 1.02 4.63 -9.48
C PHE A 65 0.09 5.70 -8.89
N LEU A 66 0.65 6.73 -8.28
CA LEU A 66 -0.10 7.81 -7.65
C LEU A 66 -0.41 8.98 -8.60
N ASN A 67 -0.45 8.70 -9.90
CA ASN A 67 -0.92 9.66 -10.87
C ASN A 67 -2.45 9.81 -10.74
N LYS A 68 -2.91 11.04 -10.51
CA LYS A 68 -4.35 11.34 -10.37
C LYS A 68 -5.10 11.12 -11.69
N ASN A 69 -4.45 11.33 -12.83
CA ASN A 69 -5.03 10.99 -14.12
C ASN A 69 -4.91 9.48 -14.35
N GLN A 70 -6.05 8.77 -14.31
CA GLN A 70 -6.10 7.32 -14.48
C GLN A 70 -5.50 6.82 -15.80
N LYS A 71 -5.54 7.62 -16.88
CA LYS A 71 -5.02 7.22 -18.20
C LYS A 71 -3.48 7.22 -18.24
N GLU A 72 -2.86 8.06 -17.42
CA GLU A 72 -1.42 8.26 -17.31
C GLU A 72 -0.83 7.49 -16.11
N ARG A 73 -1.67 6.73 -15.40
CA ARG A 73 -1.28 5.95 -14.24
C ARG A 73 -0.57 4.67 -14.69
N LEU A 74 0.55 4.35 -14.04
CA LEU A 74 1.29 3.12 -14.27
C LEU A 74 0.36 1.92 -14.06
N GLY A 75 0.35 0.97 -15.00
CA GLY A 75 -0.57 -0.17 -14.96
C GLY A 75 -1.90 0.03 -15.69
N CYS A 76 -2.23 1.27 -16.08
CA CYS A 76 -3.54 1.61 -16.66
C CYS A 76 -3.54 1.77 -18.19
N HIS A 77 -2.40 1.65 -18.86
CA HIS A 77 -2.37 1.74 -20.31
C HIS A 77 -3.13 0.54 -20.94
N PRO A 78 -4.08 0.77 -21.87
CA PRO A 78 -4.97 -0.29 -22.36
C PRO A 78 -4.26 -1.47 -23.03
N LYS A 79 -3.07 -1.26 -23.59
CA LYS A 79 -2.32 -2.28 -24.34
C LYS A 79 -1.14 -2.86 -23.58
N THR A 80 -0.55 -2.08 -22.67
CA THR A 80 0.74 -2.42 -22.03
C THR A 80 0.66 -2.43 -20.51
N GLY A 81 -0.50 -2.18 -19.90
CA GLY A 81 -0.68 -1.95 -18.47
C GLY A 81 0.26 -2.75 -17.55
N PHE A 82 0.09 -4.07 -17.45
CA PHE A 82 0.94 -4.89 -16.59
C PHE A 82 2.40 -4.97 -17.07
N SER A 83 2.65 -5.02 -18.37
CA SER A 83 4.01 -5.01 -18.94
C SER A 83 4.78 -3.73 -18.57
N ASP A 84 4.11 -2.58 -18.44
CA ASP A 84 4.72 -1.33 -18.01
C ASP A 84 5.18 -1.41 -16.55
N ILE A 85 4.42 -2.12 -15.70
CA ILE A 85 4.81 -2.38 -14.31
C ILE A 85 6.02 -3.31 -14.29
N GLN A 86 5.97 -4.43 -15.00
CA GLN A 86 7.04 -5.42 -15.00
C GLN A 86 8.39 -4.85 -15.50
N SER A 87 8.33 -3.96 -16.49
CA SER A 87 9.50 -3.32 -17.08
C SER A 87 9.98 -2.06 -16.32
N HIS A 88 9.22 -1.57 -15.33
CA HIS A 88 9.58 -0.37 -14.60
C HIS A 88 10.90 -0.57 -13.83
N ALA A 89 11.78 0.45 -13.85
CA ALA A 89 13.14 0.36 -13.30
C ALA A 89 13.23 -0.03 -11.81
N PHE A 90 12.16 0.21 -11.04
CA PHE A 90 12.04 -0.22 -9.64
C PHE A 90 11.97 -1.74 -9.51
N PHE A 91 11.28 -2.43 -10.43
CA PHE A 91 11.07 -3.88 -10.42
C PHE A 91 12.10 -4.65 -11.26
N ARG A 92 13.12 -3.97 -11.81
CA ARG A 92 14.13 -4.59 -12.70
C ARG A 92 14.83 -5.82 -12.13
N ALA A 93 14.96 -5.92 -10.82
CA ALA A 93 15.62 -7.06 -10.16
C ALA A 93 14.69 -8.28 -9.96
N ILE A 94 13.40 -8.15 -10.29
CA ILE A 94 12.42 -9.20 -10.12
C ILE A 94 12.38 -10.05 -11.39
N ASP A 95 12.63 -11.35 -11.22
CA ASP A 95 12.19 -12.36 -12.16
C ASP A 95 10.73 -12.73 -11.82
N TRP A 96 9.81 -12.34 -12.70
CA TRP A 96 8.38 -12.46 -12.44
C TRP A 96 7.89 -13.92 -12.48
N ASP A 97 8.50 -14.76 -13.33
CA ASP A 97 8.12 -16.18 -13.44
C ASP A 97 8.58 -16.95 -12.20
N VAL A 98 9.80 -16.68 -11.72
CA VAL A 98 10.34 -17.28 -10.49
C VAL A 98 9.60 -16.76 -9.24
N LEU A 99 9.20 -15.48 -9.24
CA LEU A 99 8.36 -14.90 -8.18
C LEU A 99 7.00 -15.61 -8.10
N GLU A 100 6.31 -15.76 -9.23
CA GLU A 100 4.99 -16.40 -9.30
C GLU A 100 5.05 -17.87 -8.87
N GLN A 101 6.13 -18.57 -9.21
CA GLN A 101 6.39 -19.94 -8.76
C GLN A 101 6.85 -20.05 -7.29
N LYS A 102 6.86 -18.93 -6.54
CA LYS A 102 7.26 -18.85 -5.12
C LYS A 102 8.68 -19.36 -4.85
N GLN A 103 9.58 -19.20 -5.81
CA GLN A 103 10.98 -19.65 -5.72
C GLN A 103 11.92 -18.56 -5.22
N ILE A 104 11.47 -17.30 -5.17
CA ILE A 104 12.22 -16.21 -4.55
C ILE A 104 12.09 -16.33 -3.03
N THR A 105 13.24 -16.38 -2.34
CA THR A 105 13.27 -16.38 -0.87
C THR A 105 12.72 -15.05 -0.33
N PRO A 106 11.71 -15.05 0.55
CA PRO A 106 11.18 -13.82 1.14
C PRO A 106 12.24 -13.05 1.93
N PRO A 107 12.28 -11.71 1.88
CA PRO A 107 13.24 -10.90 2.62
C PRO A 107 13.01 -10.94 4.14
N TYR A 108 11.80 -11.30 4.57
CA TYR A 108 11.42 -11.47 5.96
C TYR A 108 10.69 -12.80 6.15
N LYS A 109 11.14 -13.59 7.12
CA LYS A 109 10.48 -14.82 7.55
C LYS A 109 10.00 -14.62 9.00
N PRO A 110 8.68 -14.51 9.24
CA PRO A 110 8.15 -14.41 10.59
C PRO A 110 8.58 -15.60 11.46
N ALA A 111 8.93 -15.34 12.71
CA ALA A 111 9.25 -16.40 13.67
C ALA A 111 7.95 -17.10 14.12
N LEU A 112 7.91 -18.42 14.06
CA LEU A 112 6.79 -19.21 14.55
C LEU A 112 7.30 -20.15 15.64
N ARG A 113 6.64 -20.13 16.79
CA ARG A 113 6.98 -20.99 17.93
C ARG A 113 6.36 -22.38 17.79
N ASN A 114 5.16 -22.47 17.24
CA ASN A 114 4.43 -23.72 17.01
C ASN A 114 3.29 -23.52 15.98
N GLU A 115 2.56 -24.57 15.65
CA GLU A 115 1.47 -24.56 14.65
C GLU A 115 0.27 -23.68 15.04
N ARG A 116 0.12 -23.34 16.32
CA ARG A 116 -0.97 -22.51 16.86
C ARG A 116 -0.47 -21.18 17.39
N ASP A 117 0.66 -20.71 16.85
CA ASP A 117 1.23 -19.43 17.27
C ASP A 117 0.33 -18.27 16.82
N LEU A 118 -0.11 -17.47 17.80
CA LEU A 118 -0.95 -16.31 17.59
C LEU A 118 -0.18 -14.99 17.77
N GLU A 119 1.15 -15.02 17.94
CA GLU A 119 1.98 -13.85 18.26
C GLU A 119 1.92 -12.73 17.20
N HIS A 120 1.60 -13.05 15.94
CA HIS A 120 1.48 -12.08 14.84
C HIS A 120 0.05 -11.56 14.61
N PHE A 121 -0.90 -11.90 15.48
CA PHE A 121 -2.26 -11.36 15.47
C PHE A 121 -2.43 -10.32 16.59
N ASP A 122 -3.34 -9.37 16.39
CA ASP A 122 -3.62 -8.34 17.40
C ASP A 122 -4.20 -8.97 18.68
N PRO A 123 -3.58 -8.75 19.86
CA PRO A 123 -4.09 -9.24 21.13
C PRO A 123 -5.52 -8.82 21.48
N ALA A 124 -6.05 -7.76 20.84
CA ALA A 124 -7.46 -7.39 20.97
C ALA A 124 -8.37 -8.56 20.60
N PHE A 125 -8.08 -9.26 19.50
CA PHE A 125 -8.89 -10.38 19.03
C PHE A 125 -8.52 -11.70 19.70
N THR A 126 -7.23 -11.98 19.91
CA THR A 126 -6.81 -13.29 20.47
C THR A 126 -7.20 -13.46 21.94
N LYS A 127 -7.59 -12.38 22.62
CA LYS A 127 -8.10 -12.39 24.00
C LYS A 127 -9.62 -12.44 24.08
N GLU A 128 -10.33 -12.27 22.96
CA GLU A 128 -11.79 -12.41 22.93
C GLU A 128 -12.21 -13.86 23.17
N PRO A 129 -13.39 -14.09 23.76
CA PRO A 129 -13.95 -15.43 23.86
C PRO A 129 -14.13 -16.06 22.47
N VAL A 130 -13.68 -17.30 22.30
CA VAL A 130 -13.85 -18.05 21.05
C VAL A 130 -15.28 -18.60 20.96
N THR A 131 -16.23 -17.70 20.72
CA THR A 131 -17.67 -17.97 20.66
C THR A 131 -18.30 -17.20 19.51
N LEU A 132 -19.35 -17.77 18.91
CA LEU A 132 -20.21 -17.03 17.98
C LEU A 132 -21.19 -16.17 18.78
N THR A 133 -21.40 -14.92 18.37
CA THR A 133 -22.44 -14.06 18.94
C THR A 133 -23.81 -14.72 18.72
N PRO A 134 -24.63 -14.94 19.77
CA PRO A 134 -25.97 -15.49 19.61
C PRO A 134 -26.88 -14.54 18.82
N ASP A 135 -27.84 -15.11 18.09
CA ASP A 135 -28.93 -14.34 17.46
C ASP A 135 -29.96 -13.90 18.51
N ASP A 136 -30.64 -12.78 18.28
CA ASP A 136 -31.80 -12.37 19.08
C ASP A 136 -33.02 -13.26 18.69
N GLU A 137 -33.67 -13.89 19.68
CA GLU A 137 -34.90 -14.70 19.48
C GLU A 137 -36.10 -13.88 18.98
#